data_AF-A0A9N9E4E9-F1
#
_entry.id   AF-A0A9N9E4E9-F1
#
_cell.length_a   1.000
_cell.length_b   1.000
_cell.length_c   1.000
_cell.angle_alpha   90.00
_cell.angle_beta   90.00
_cell.angle_gamma   90.00
#
_symmetry.space_group_name_H-M   'P 1'
#
loop_
_entity.id
_entity.type
_entity.pdbx_description
1 polymer ?
#
loop_
_entity_poly.entity_id
_entity_poly.type
_entity_poly.pdbx_seq_one_letter_code
_entity_poly.pdbx_strand_id
1 'polypeptide(L)'
;MTQDSWAEFSSSITTYLKENTIIQEIDNISTLNKLWHDLNQAIIIAAKKNIPRTRTQPRTFYTFSTKATKLHAALKCINKLIRQIQANTQSPTNTLIQTYNKEIDYINNKTEIQINHIILDDLTSTNKEALIILLKAQQRTIYQARKLENNLAHQSKINEYINKRYNDLNNNTTHMINSILKRHTDP
;
A
#
# COMPACT_ATOMS: atom_id res chain seq x y z
N MET A 1 -25.22 -12.96 12.29
CA MET A 1 -26.08 -14.14 12.00
C MET A 1 -27.26 -14.08 12.95
N THR A 2 -28.48 -14.35 12.48
CA THR A 2 -29.69 -14.44 13.31
C THR A 2 -29.82 -15.85 13.89
N GLN A 3 -30.63 -16.03 14.92
CA GLN A 3 -30.86 -17.34 15.56
C GLN A 3 -31.35 -18.40 14.56
N ASP A 4 -32.19 -18.00 13.60
CA ASP A 4 -32.72 -18.89 12.55
C ASP A 4 -31.62 -19.41 11.62
N SER A 5 -30.61 -18.59 11.30
CA SER A 5 -29.50 -18.99 10.42
C SER A 5 -28.57 -20.05 11.04
N TRP A 6 -28.52 -20.14 12.38
CA TRP A 6 -27.79 -21.19 13.08
C TRP A 6 -28.55 -22.52 13.12
N ALA A 7 -29.88 -22.46 13.21
CA ALA A 7 -30.73 -23.64 13.13
C ALA A 7 -30.61 -24.31 11.74
N GLU A 8 -30.62 -23.51 10.68
CA GLU A 8 -30.42 -23.98 9.29
C GLU A 8 -29.00 -24.56 9.07
N PHE A 9 -27.98 -23.93 9.65
CA PHE A 9 -26.60 -24.45 9.62
C PHE A 9 -26.50 -25.82 10.30
N SER A 10 -27.02 -25.95 11.51
CA SER A 10 -27.00 -27.22 12.26
C SER A 10 -27.79 -28.30 11.54
N SER A 11 -28.97 -27.96 11.01
CA SER A 11 -29.79 -28.89 10.23
C SER A 11 -29.02 -29.38 9.01
N SER A 12 -28.34 -28.49 8.28
CA SER A 12 -27.56 -28.86 7.09
C SER A 12 -26.41 -29.84 7.40
N ILE A 13 -25.78 -29.74 8.56
CA ILE A 13 -24.75 -30.69 9.00
C ILE A 13 -25.39 -32.05 9.26
N THR A 14 -26.50 -32.08 10.01
CA THR A 14 -27.17 -33.35 10.36
C THR A 14 -27.71 -34.07 9.13
N THR A 15 -28.23 -33.36 8.14
CA THR A 15 -28.68 -33.93 6.87
C THR A 15 -27.51 -34.55 6.10
N TYR A 16 -26.40 -33.82 5.96
CA TYR A 16 -25.23 -34.32 5.22
C TYR A 16 -24.64 -35.58 5.85
N LEU A 17 -24.57 -35.62 7.20
CA LEU A 17 -24.06 -36.79 7.92
C LEU A 17 -24.99 -38.00 7.80
N LYS A 18 -26.31 -37.79 7.83
CA LYS A 18 -27.29 -38.88 7.63
C LYS A 18 -27.23 -39.48 6.22
N GLU A 19 -26.95 -38.66 5.22
CA GLU A 19 -26.93 -39.07 3.82
C GLU A 19 -25.60 -39.71 3.40
N ASN A 20 -24.48 -39.28 4.00
CA ASN A 20 -23.14 -39.64 3.50
C ASN A 20 -22.26 -40.41 4.50
N THR A 21 -22.66 -40.51 5.76
CA THR A 21 -21.84 -41.18 6.78
C THR A 21 -22.44 -42.53 7.15
N ILE A 22 -21.72 -43.61 6.84
CA ILE A 22 -22.05 -44.95 7.33
C ILE A 22 -21.45 -45.07 8.72
N ILE A 23 -22.29 -45.14 9.76
CA ILE A 23 -21.83 -45.39 11.13
C ILE A 23 -21.26 -46.81 11.17
N GLN A 24 -19.94 -46.92 11.19
CA GLN A 24 -19.21 -48.17 11.41
C GLN A 24 -18.57 -48.11 12.81
N GLU A 25 -18.44 -49.25 13.48
CA GLU A 25 -17.69 -49.33 14.73
C GLU A 25 -16.24 -48.85 14.52
N ILE A 26 -15.75 -48.03 15.46
CA ILE A 26 -14.42 -47.42 15.34
C ILE A 26 -13.38 -48.42 15.80
N ASP A 27 -13.03 -49.33 14.91
CA ASP A 27 -12.09 -50.41 15.24
C ASP A 27 -10.63 -50.04 14.96
N ASN A 28 -10.37 -49.00 14.15
CA ASN A 28 -9.02 -48.60 13.80
C ASN A 28 -8.86 -47.08 13.59
N ILE A 29 -7.61 -46.60 13.59
CA ILE A 29 -7.29 -45.17 13.40
C ILE A 29 -7.74 -44.67 12.02
N SER A 30 -7.80 -45.55 11.01
CA SER A 30 -8.23 -45.18 9.66
C SER A 30 -9.73 -44.86 9.59
N THR A 31 -10.58 -45.64 10.26
CA THR A 31 -12.02 -45.40 10.35
C THR A 31 -12.32 -44.13 11.15
N LEU A 32 -11.56 -43.89 12.23
CA LEU A 32 -11.62 -42.64 12.99
C LEU A 32 -11.29 -41.42 12.09
N ASN A 33 -10.19 -41.48 11.35
CA ASN A 33 -9.78 -40.39 10.46
C ASN A 33 -10.81 -40.14 9.34
N LYS A 34 -11.44 -41.19 8.83
CA LYS A 34 -12.50 -41.09 7.82
C LYS A 34 -13.73 -40.37 8.38
N LEU A 35 -14.20 -40.76 9.58
CA LEU A 35 -15.33 -40.10 10.24
C LEU A 35 -15.04 -38.62 10.54
N TRP A 36 -13.82 -38.31 10.98
CA TRP A 36 -13.38 -36.92 11.18
C TRP A 36 -13.36 -36.13 9.87
N HIS A 37 -12.91 -36.76 8.78
CA HIS A 37 -12.94 -36.14 7.46
C HIS A 37 -14.38 -35.83 7.02
N ASP A 38 -15.29 -36.79 7.18
CA ASP A 38 -16.70 -36.64 6.78
C ASP A 38 -17.41 -35.56 7.60
N LEU A 39 -17.15 -35.51 8.91
CA LEU A 39 -17.63 -34.43 9.79
C LEU A 39 -17.08 -33.07 9.36
N ASN A 40 -15.80 -32.99 9.06
CA ASN A 40 -15.18 -31.75 8.59
C ASN A 40 -15.78 -31.29 7.25
N GLN A 41 -16.04 -32.22 6.31
CA GLN A 41 -16.71 -31.88 5.06
C GLN A 41 -18.15 -31.39 5.28
N ALA A 42 -18.90 -32.04 6.17
CA ALA A 42 -20.26 -31.63 6.54
C ALA A 42 -20.28 -30.17 7.04
N ILE A 43 -19.37 -29.84 7.95
CA ILE A 43 -19.20 -28.49 8.51
C ILE A 43 -18.82 -27.49 7.42
N ILE A 44 -17.86 -27.83 6.55
CA ILE A 44 -17.41 -26.94 5.46
C ILE A 44 -18.55 -26.64 4.48
N ILE A 45 -19.34 -27.65 4.12
CA ILE A 45 -20.47 -27.51 3.17
C ILE A 45 -21.56 -26.65 3.80
N ALA A 46 -21.95 -26.96 5.04
CA ALA A 46 -22.94 -26.17 5.77
C ALA A 46 -22.48 -24.72 5.96
N ALA A 47 -21.19 -24.50 6.24
CA ALA A 47 -20.61 -23.17 6.42
C ALA A 47 -20.63 -22.37 5.11
N LYS A 48 -20.27 -23.00 3.98
CA LYS A 48 -20.33 -22.36 2.67
C LYS A 48 -21.74 -21.94 2.27
N LYS A 49 -22.75 -22.73 2.67
CA LYS A 49 -24.16 -22.48 2.34
C LYS A 49 -24.78 -21.39 3.21
N ASN A 50 -24.52 -21.42 4.52
CA ASN A 50 -25.28 -20.64 5.49
C ASN A 50 -24.53 -19.44 6.07
N ILE A 51 -23.19 -19.37 5.94
CA ILE A 51 -22.40 -18.23 6.42
C ILE A 51 -22.10 -17.30 5.23
N PRO A 52 -22.66 -16.08 5.21
CA PRO A 52 -22.38 -15.12 4.16
C PRO A 52 -20.88 -14.82 4.10
N ARG A 53 -20.26 -15.08 2.94
CA ARG A 53 -18.85 -14.73 2.73
C ARG A 53 -18.71 -13.24 2.44
N THR A 54 -18.19 -12.48 3.40
CA THR A 54 -17.66 -11.14 3.11
C THR A 54 -16.31 -11.26 2.41
N ARG A 55 -16.29 -10.99 1.10
CA ARG A 55 -15.03 -10.84 0.35
C ARG A 55 -14.36 -9.52 0.75
N THR A 56 -13.64 -9.51 1.87
CA THR A 56 -12.77 -8.39 2.21
C THR A 56 -11.42 -8.63 1.56
N GLN A 57 -11.15 -7.96 0.44
CA GLN A 57 -9.77 -7.83 -0.01
C GLN A 57 -9.06 -6.83 0.90
N PRO A 58 -7.86 -7.15 1.41
CA PRO A 58 -7.06 -6.16 2.10
C PRO A 58 -6.76 -5.03 1.11
N ARG A 59 -7.26 -3.82 1.39
CA ARG A 59 -6.85 -2.62 0.65
C ARG A 59 -5.40 -2.36 1.01
N THR A 60 -4.51 -2.55 0.04
CA THR A 60 -3.12 -2.15 0.20
C THR A 60 -3.04 -0.64 0.09
N PHE A 61 -2.94 0.04 1.25
CA PHE A 61 -2.58 1.44 1.27
C PHE A 61 -1.07 1.55 1.03
N TYR A 62 -0.69 2.02 -0.15
CA TYR A 62 0.71 2.36 -0.44
C TYR A 62 1.04 3.68 0.26
N THR A 63 1.43 3.60 1.52
CA THR A 63 1.95 4.75 2.26
C THR A 63 3.40 4.98 1.83
N PHE A 64 3.63 6.02 1.05
CA PHE A 64 4.98 6.48 0.75
C PHE A 64 5.62 7.07 2.01
N SER A 65 6.96 7.13 2.05
CA SER A 65 7.64 7.82 3.14
C SER A 65 7.20 9.29 3.19
N THR A 66 7.25 9.89 4.38
CA THR A 66 6.95 11.31 4.57
C THR A 66 7.85 12.18 3.69
N LYS A 67 9.12 11.78 3.54
CA LYS A 67 10.10 12.42 2.66
C LYS A 67 9.72 12.31 1.18
N ALA A 68 9.35 11.11 0.69
CA ALA A 68 8.88 10.92 -0.68
C ALA A 68 7.61 11.75 -0.98
N THR A 69 6.72 11.90 0.01
CA THR A 69 5.52 12.74 -0.10
C THR A 69 5.87 14.22 -0.21
N LYS A 70 6.79 14.73 0.61
CA LYS A 70 7.30 16.11 0.51
C LYS A 70 7.95 16.37 -0.85
N LEU A 71 8.80 15.46 -1.32
CA LEU A 71 9.44 15.55 -2.65
C LEU A 71 8.41 15.53 -3.79
N HIS A 72 7.34 14.74 -3.68
CA HIS A 72 6.27 14.74 -4.68
C HIS A 72 5.51 16.08 -4.72
N ALA A 73 5.22 16.68 -3.56
CA ALA A 73 4.58 17.98 -3.48
C ALA A 73 5.46 19.08 -4.09
N ALA A 74 6.76 19.09 -3.77
CA ALA A 74 7.73 20.00 -4.38
C ALA A 74 7.80 19.82 -5.91
N LEU A 75 7.83 18.58 -6.40
CA LEU A 75 7.83 18.29 -7.83
C LEU A 75 6.55 18.79 -8.54
N LYS A 76 5.38 18.69 -7.90
CA LYS A 76 4.15 19.28 -8.44
C LYS A 76 4.24 20.81 -8.51
N CYS A 77 4.78 21.44 -7.48
CA CYS A 77 4.94 22.89 -7.41
C CYS A 77 5.91 23.39 -8.50
N ILE A 78 7.09 22.79 -8.66
CA ILE A 78 8.06 23.24 -9.67
C ILE A 78 7.55 23.04 -11.11
N ASN A 79 6.79 21.97 -11.36
CA ASN A 79 6.12 21.77 -12.64
C ASN A 79 5.09 22.86 -12.94
N LYS A 80 4.33 23.25 -11.92
CA LYS A 80 3.35 24.34 -12.03
C LYS A 80 4.06 25.67 -12.34
N LEU A 81 5.11 25.98 -11.59
CA LEU A 81 5.94 27.18 -11.78
C LEU A 81 6.51 27.27 -13.21
N ILE A 82 7.13 26.19 -13.70
CA ILE A 82 7.66 26.13 -15.08
C ILE A 82 6.56 26.41 -16.11
N ARG A 83 5.38 25.79 -15.95
CA ARG A 83 4.25 26.01 -16.88
C ARG A 83 3.75 27.45 -16.84
N GLN A 84 3.67 28.05 -15.65
CA GLN A 84 3.23 29.44 -15.50
C GLN A 84 4.22 30.41 -16.14
N ILE A 85 5.52 30.23 -15.90
CA ILE A 85 6.57 31.06 -16.53
C ILE A 85 6.51 30.90 -18.06
N GLN A 86 6.37 29.67 -18.57
CA GLN A 86 6.28 29.41 -20.00
C GLN A 86 5.04 30.05 -20.65
N ALA A 87 3.87 29.88 -20.02
CA ALA A 87 2.59 30.38 -20.55
C ALA A 87 2.46 31.91 -20.48
N ASN A 88 3.21 32.58 -19.60
CA ASN A 88 3.13 34.03 -19.49
C ASN A 88 3.85 34.72 -20.65
N THR A 89 3.07 35.31 -21.55
CA THR A 89 3.52 36.11 -22.71
C THR A 89 3.39 37.61 -22.49
N GLN A 90 2.73 38.03 -21.40
CA GLN A 90 2.53 39.44 -21.05
C GLN A 90 3.61 39.96 -20.11
N SER A 91 3.78 41.28 -20.04
CA SER A 91 4.72 41.94 -19.15
C SER A 91 4.49 41.48 -17.69
N PRO A 92 5.52 40.92 -17.02
CA PRO A 92 5.36 40.35 -15.70
C PRO A 92 5.01 41.43 -14.67
N THR A 93 3.91 41.24 -13.95
CA THR A 93 3.52 42.12 -12.85
C THR A 93 4.26 41.72 -11.56
N ASN A 94 4.50 42.70 -10.68
CA ASN A 94 5.13 42.43 -9.38
C ASN A 94 4.35 41.42 -8.52
N THR A 95 3.03 41.37 -8.65
CA THR A 95 2.16 40.40 -7.95
C THR A 95 2.40 38.96 -8.41
N LEU A 96 2.68 38.76 -9.71
CA LEU A 96 3.00 37.47 -10.28
C LEU A 96 4.36 36.96 -9.77
N ILE A 97 5.36 37.84 -9.73
CA ILE A 97 6.70 37.52 -9.20
C ILE A 97 6.63 37.10 -7.74
N GLN A 98 5.86 37.82 -6.91
CA GLN A 98 5.62 37.42 -5.52
C GLN A 98 4.98 36.04 -5.42
N THR A 99 4.09 35.68 -6.34
CA THR A 99 3.46 34.36 -6.38
C THR A 99 4.49 33.28 -6.73
N TYR A 100 5.36 33.53 -7.71
CA TYR A 100 6.44 32.62 -8.06
C TYR A 100 7.43 32.44 -6.91
N ASN A 101 7.80 33.51 -6.21
CA ASN A 101 8.72 33.44 -5.08
C ASN A 101 8.12 32.66 -3.89
N LYS A 102 6.81 32.78 -3.65
CA LYS A 102 6.10 31.91 -2.68
C LYS A 102 6.14 30.44 -3.08
N GLU A 103 6.01 30.12 -4.37
CA GLU A 103 6.15 28.75 -4.86
C GLU A 103 7.58 28.23 -4.72
N ILE A 104 8.57 29.09 -4.94
CA ILE A 104 9.99 28.79 -4.70
C ILE A 104 10.25 28.52 -3.22
N ASP A 105 9.75 29.36 -2.31
CA ASP A 105 9.86 29.15 -0.87
C ASP A 105 9.22 27.83 -0.46
N TYR A 106 8.06 27.50 -1.03
CA TYR A 106 7.42 26.22 -0.79
C TYR A 106 8.30 25.04 -1.24
N ILE A 107 8.93 25.12 -2.41
CA ILE A 107 9.85 24.10 -2.92
C ILE A 107 11.07 23.98 -2.00
N ASN A 108 11.70 25.10 -1.66
CA ASN A 108 12.88 25.15 -0.79
C ASN A 108 12.57 24.60 0.61
N ASN A 109 11.37 24.84 1.15
CA ASN A 109 10.96 24.31 2.46
C ASN A 109 10.64 22.79 2.44
N LYS A 110 10.22 22.25 1.30
CA LYS A 110 9.89 20.82 1.15
C LYS A 110 11.05 19.97 0.65
N THR A 111 12.14 20.62 0.24
CA THR A 111 13.36 20.00 -0.26
C THR A 111 14.56 20.55 0.50
N GLU A 112 15.77 20.11 0.16
CA GLU A 112 17.02 20.71 0.65
C GLU A 112 17.68 21.56 -0.46
N ILE A 113 16.92 21.89 -1.50
CA ILE A 113 17.39 22.67 -2.64
C ILE A 113 17.19 24.15 -2.30
N GLN A 114 18.14 24.98 -2.72
CA GLN A 114 18.00 26.43 -2.70
C GLN A 114 17.83 26.96 -4.11
N ILE A 115 16.59 27.24 -4.48
CA ILE A 115 16.26 28.00 -5.68
C ILE A 115 16.20 29.48 -5.27
N ASN A 116 16.96 30.32 -5.95
CA ASN A 116 16.93 31.76 -5.73
C ASN A 116 15.59 32.35 -6.14
N HIS A 117 15.17 33.41 -5.45
CA HIS A 117 13.99 34.17 -5.84
C HIS A 117 14.18 34.80 -7.23
N ILE A 118 13.10 34.79 -8.00
CA ILE A 118 13.01 35.38 -9.32
C ILE A 118 12.85 36.89 -9.17
N ILE A 119 13.63 37.63 -9.96
CA ILE A 119 13.50 39.09 -10.13
C ILE A 119 12.96 39.43 -11.53
N LEU A 120 12.62 40.71 -11.76
CA LEU A 120 12.03 41.15 -13.03
C LEU A 120 12.96 40.85 -14.23
N ASP A 121 14.27 41.01 -14.05
CA ASP A 121 15.28 40.80 -15.08
C ASP A 121 15.39 39.34 -15.55
N ASP A 122 15.05 38.39 -14.68
CA ASP A 122 15.03 36.96 -15.00
C ASP A 122 13.88 36.59 -15.95
N LEU A 123 12.85 37.44 -16.02
CA LEU A 123 11.67 37.23 -16.87
C LEU A 123 11.75 37.96 -18.21
N THR A 124 12.87 38.60 -18.51
CA THR A 124 13.15 39.15 -19.84
C THR A 124 13.25 38.03 -20.88
N SER A 125 12.93 38.30 -22.15
CA SER A 125 12.91 37.29 -23.22
C SER A 125 14.22 36.48 -23.32
N THR A 126 15.36 37.10 -23.03
CA THR A 126 16.68 36.46 -23.07
C THR A 126 16.95 35.59 -21.83
N ASN A 127 16.62 36.06 -20.62
CA ASN A 127 16.94 35.34 -19.37
C ASN A 127 15.88 34.31 -19.00
N LYS A 128 14.65 34.45 -19.49
CA LYS A 128 13.54 33.54 -19.23
C LYS A 128 13.86 32.10 -19.63
N GLU A 129 14.54 31.91 -20.75
CA GLU A 129 14.92 30.57 -21.21
C GLU A 129 15.97 29.93 -20.29
N ALA A 130 16.98 30.71 -19.87
CA ALA A 130 17.98 30.26 -18.91
C ALA A 130 17.35 29.88 -17.55
N LEU A 131 16.40 30.68 -17.07
CA LEU A 131 15.64 30.37 -15.85
C LEU A 131 14.85 29.07 -15.99
N ILE A 132 14.17 28.85 -17.11
CA ILE A 132 13.43 27.60 -17.36
C ILE A 132 14.38 26.39 -17.37
N ILE A 133 15.56 26.51 -17.98
CA ILE A 133 16.57 25.45 -18.00
C ILE A 133 17.01 25.13 -16.58
N LEU A 134 17.29 26.15 -15.76
CA LEU A 134 17.65 25.99 -14.35
C LEU A 134 16.54 25.28 -13.57
N LEU A 135 15.29 25.72 -13.69
CA LEU A 135 14.15 25.10 -13.01
C LEU A 135 13.93 23.65 -13.45
N LYS A 136 14.13 23.33 -14.74
CA LYS A 136 14.08 21.93 -15.23
C LYS A 136 15.21 21.07 -14.68
N ALA A 137 16.41 21.63 -14.49
CA ALA A 137 17.49 20.91 -13.83
C ALA A 137 17.11 20.57 -12.38
N GLN A 138 16.59 21.53 -11.62
CA GLN A 138 16.12 21.30 -10.26
C GLN A 138 14.96 20.30 -10.19
N GLN A 139 14.01 20.37 -11.14
CA GLN A 139 12.92 19.42 -11.28
C GLN A 139 13.45 17.98 -11.45
N ARG A 140 14.48 17.78 -12.29
CA ARG A 140 15.12 16.47 -12.48
C ARG A 140 15.78 16.00 -11.19
N THR A 141 16.47 16.87 -10.46
CA THR A 141 17.07 16.56 -9.16
C THR A 141 16.03 16.08 -8.16
N ILE A 142 14.92 16.82 -8.00
CA ILE A 142 13.81 16.44 -7.11
C ILE A 142 13.21 15.09 -7.51
N TYR A 143 13.03 14.86 -8.82
CA TYR A 143 12.53 13.59 -9.33
C TYR A 143 13.45 12.42 -8.98
N GLN A 144 14.77 12.56 -9.20
CA GLN A 144 15.74 11.51 -8.86
C GLN A 144 15.81 11.25 -7.37
N ALA A 145 15.81 12.30 -6.54
CA ALA A 145 15.77 12.17 -5.08
C ALA A 145 14.53 11.39 -4.62
N ARG A 146 13.35 11.68 -5.19
CA ARG A 146 12.11 10.94 -4.89
C ARG A 146 12.21 9.47 -5.30
N LYS A 147 12.77 9.18 -6.47
CA LYS A 147 12.95 7.81 -6.96
C LYS A 147 13.88 7.03 -6.02
N LEU A 148 14.98 7.64 -5.61
CA LEU A 148 15.94 7.05 -4.68
C LEU A 148 15.28 6.75 -3.33
N GLU A 149 14.53 7.71 -2.78
CA GLU A 149 13.79 7.54 -1.52
C GLU A 149 12.79 6.38 -1.58
N ASN A 150 12.04 6.26 -2.68
CA ASN A 150 11.12 5.13 -2.87
C ASN A 150 11.88 3.80 -2.93
N ASN A 151 13.00 3.74 -3.63
CA ASN A 151 13.82 2.53 -3.72
C ASN A 151 14.38 2.14 -2.35
N LEU A 152 14.84 3.10 -1.56
CA LEU A 152 15.30 2.87 -0.18
C LEU A 152 14.17 2.33 0.70
N ALA A 153 12.97 2.89 0.60
CA ALA A 153 11.81 2.40 1.35
C ALA A 153 11.45 0.96 0.97
N HIS A 154 11.49 0.62 -0.33
CA HIS A 154 11.28 -0.75 -0.79
C HIS A 154 12.35 -1.71 -0.28
N GLN A 155 13.63 -1.31 -0.37
CA GLN A 155 14.74 -2.12 0.11
C GLN A 155 14.66 -2.35 1.63
N SER A 156 14.34 -1.31 2.40
CA SER A 156 14.14 -1.41 3.85
C SER A 156 13.02 -2.41 4.18
N LYS A 157 11.89 -2.34 3.47
CA LYS A 157 10.77 -3.27 3.66
C LYS A 157 11.13 -4.71 3.30
N ILE A 158 11.92 -4.92 2.25
CA ILE A 158 12.44 -6.25 1.89
C ILE A 158 13.32 -6.78 3.03
N ASN A 159 14.26 -5.97 3.52
CA ASN A 159 15.14 -6.34 4.61
C ASN A 159 14.37 -6.62 5.91
N GLU A 160 13.34 -5.84 6.22
CA GLU A 160 12.45 -6.08 7.34
C GLU A 160 11.79 -7.45 7.25
N TYR A 161 11.24 -7.82 6.08
CA TYR A 161 10.65 -9.14 5.88
C TYR A 161 11.67 -10.27 5.96
N ILE A 162 12.88 -10.07 5.43
CA ILE A 162 13.97 -11.05 5.53
C ILE A 162 14.33 -11.27 7.01
N ASN A 163 14.56 -10.19 7.74
CA ASN A 163 14.91 -10.24 9.17
C ASN A 163 13.79 -10.88 10.00
N LYS A 164 12.53 -10.52 9.73
CA LYS A 164 11.38 -11.16 10.38
C LYS A 164 11.36 -12.66 10.12
N ARG A 165 11.56 -13.09 8.88
CA ARG A 165 11.59 -14.51 8.52
C ARG A 165 12.76 -15.25 9.18
N TYR A 166 13.94 -14.63 9.24
CA TYR A 166 15.10 -15.20 9.94
C TYR A 166 14.83 -15.35 11.44
N ASN A 167 14.23 -14.33 12.07
CA ASN A 167 13.83 -14.38 13.47
C ASN A 167 12.76 -15.45 13.72
N ASP A 168 11.77 -15.58 12.84
CA ASP A 168 10.76 -16.62 12.93
C ASP A 168 11.37 -18.03 12.77
N LEU A 169 12.37 -18.19 11.89
CA LEU A 169 13.12 -19.45 11.73
C LEU A 169 13.91 -19.81 12.99
N ASN A 170 14.64 -18.85 13.55
CA ASN A 170 15.58 -19.10 14.64
C ASN A 170 14.89 -19.16 16.02
N ASN A 171 13.91 -18.30 16.25
CA ASN A 171 13.37 -18.03 17.58
C ASN A 171 11.85 -18.32 17.70
N ASN A 172 11.13 -18.53 16.60
CA ASN A 172 9.66 -18.67 16.64
C ASN A 172 9.12 -19.63 15.56
N THR A 173 9.68 -20.84 15.52
CA THR A 173 9.44 -21.84 14.46
C THR A 173 7.95 -22.22 14.34
N THR A 174 7.20 -22.18 15.45
CA THR A 174 5.75 -22.40 15.48
C THR A 174 4.98 -21.34 14.68
N HIS A 175 5.34 -20.06 14.80
CA HIS A 175 4.76 -18.98 14.01
C HIS A 175 5.05 -19.17 12.51
N MET A 176 6.28 -19.59 12.17
CA MET A 176 6.65 -19.91 10.79
C MET A 176 5.81 -21.07 10.22
N ILE A 177 5.69 -22.18 10.95
CA ILE A 177 4.88 -23.34 10.54
C ILE A 177 3.42 -22.93 10.33
N ASN A 178 2.86 -22.15 11.25
CA ASN A 178 1.49 -21.64 11.15
C ASN A 178 1.32 -20.71 9.93
N SER A 179 2.30 -19.84 9.65
CA SER A 179 2.29 -18.96 8.47
C SER A 179 2.36 -19.75 7.16
N ILE A 180 3.17 -20.82 7.07
CA ILE A 180 3.28 -21.68 5.87
C ILE A 180 1.97 -22.45 5.66
N LEU A 181 1.40 -22.98 6.74
CA LEU A 181 0.16 -23.75 6.70
C LEU A 181 -1.09 -22.87 6.61
N LYS A 182 -0.94 -21.53 6.56
CA LYS A 182 -2.03 -20.53 6.60
C LYS A 182 -3.02 -20.76 7.75
N ARG A 183 -2.52 -21.26 8.88
CA ARG A 183 -3.33 -21.42 10.09
C ARG A 183 -3.47 -20.04 10.71
N HIS A 184 -4.70 -19.53 10.78
CA HIS A 184 -4.99 -18.29 11.50
C HIS A 184 -4.59 -18.49 12.96
N THR A 185 -3.63 -17.70 13.43
CA THR A 185 -3.48 -17.43 14.86
C THR A 185 -4.42 -16.26 15.14
N ASP A 186 -5.63 -16.56 15.63
CA ASP A 186 -6.46 -15.51 16.23
C ASP A 186 -5.74 -14.95 17.47
N PRO A 187 -5.91 -13.64 17.78
CA PRO A 187 -5.35 -13.02 18.98
C PRO A 187 -5.97 -13.56 20.27
#